data_AF-U2LE60-F1
#
_entry.id   AF-U2LE60-F1
#
_cell.length_a   1.000
_cell.length_b   1.000
_cell.length_c   1.000
_cell.angle_alpha   90.00
_cell.angle_beta   90.00
_cell.angle_gamma   90.00
#
_symmetry.space_group_name_H-M   'P 1'
#
loop_
_entity.id
_entity.type
_entity.pdbx_description
1 polymer ?
#
loop_
_entity_poly.entity_id
_entity_poly.type
_entity_poly.pdbx_seq_one_letter_code
_entity_poly.pdbx_strand_id
1 'polypeptide(L)'
;MKTVIKKKEFIGEQSSSAMCHASSLLPLNAGKILAAWFGGSHEGSPDTGIWFAVREKTGWSEPVLLAQSNEAHWNPVLMKSADGGIILFFKVGQRISEWRTLFCSSFDEGKTWTAPAELVPFDRGGRGPVRNKVLRVKSGRLLAPASIETGLWKAFCDISDDEGKTWRKSAEVRIEGLVYEGDENLKINSTVAVSAQSFRGRGVIQPTLWESEPGKVHMLLRSSEARIFRSDSSDNGDVWCPAYPTVLPNNNSGIDLDKTSDGTLFLVYNPVGENWGPRTPITLACSRDNGNEWHTVCDLDTGDGEFSYPCIVAEENMLYISYTWKRKAIRYFELEYIGA
;
A
#
# COMPACT_ATOMS: atom_id res chain seq x y z
N MET A 1 -24.35 -3.39 -6.73
CA MET A 1 -23.35 -4.43 -7.09
C MET A 1 -23.42 -5.52 -6.04
N LYS A 2 -23.33 -6.80 -6.42
CA LYS A 2 -23.36 -7.92 -5.48
C LYS A 2 -21.95 -8.48 -5.33
N THR A 3 -21.54 -8.78 -4.10
CA THR A 3 -20.27 -9.42 -3.79
C THR A 3 -20.51 -10.71 -3.00
N VAL A 4 -19.62 -11.68 -3.17
CA VAL A 4 -19.65 -12.97 -2.47
C VAL A 4 -18.28 -13.25 -1.90
N ILE A 5 -18.19 -13.34 -0.58
CA ILE A 5 -16.95 -13.75 0.10
C ILE A 5 -16.75 -15.24 -0.16
N LYS A 6 -15.66 -15.59 -0.86
CA LYS A 6 -15.23 -16.97 -1.12
C LYS A 6 -14.30 -17.49 -0.03
N LYS A 7 -13.44 -16.61 0.48
CA LYS A 7 -12.49 -16.92 1.56
C LYS A 7 -12.38 -15.75 2.53
N LYS A 8 -12.21 -16.10 3.81
CA LYS A 8 -11.76 -15.22 4.89
C LYS A 8 -10.90 -16.05 5.82
N GLU A 9 -9.59 -15.83 5.78
CA GLU A 9 -8.61 -16.62 6.54
C GLU A 9 -7.42 -15.74 6.97
N PHE A 10 -6.51 -16.29 7.77
CA PHE A 10 -5.22 -15.65 8.06
C PHE A 10 -4.13 -16.25 7.17
N ILE A 11 -3.11 -15.47 6.86
CA ILE A 11 -1.93 -15.93 6.11
C ILE A 11 -0.98 -16.64 7.08
N GLY A 12 -0.91 -17.97 6.96
CA GLY A 12 -0.07 -18.84 7.79
C GLY A 12 -0.40 -18.80 9.30
N GLU A 13 0.28 -19.66 10.07
CA GLU A 13 0.32 -19.51 11.52
C GLU A 13 1.42 -18.51 11.88
N GLN A 14 1.04 -17.35 12.40
CA GLN A 14 1.99 -16.35 12.85
C GLN A 14 2.47 -16.72 14.26
N SER A 15 3.78 -16.61 14.51
CA SER A 15 4.32 -16.77 15.87
C SER A 15 3.59 -15.84 16.83
N SER A 16 3.13 -16.37 17.97
CA SER A 16 2.35 -15.62 18.96
C SER A 16 3.08 -14.41 19.56
N SER A 17 4.40 -14.34 19.39
CA SER A 17 5.26 -13.25 19.89
C SER A 17 5.71 -12.25 18.82
N ALA A 18 5.44 -12.48 17.53
CA ALA A 18 5.92 -11.62 16.44
C ALA A 18 4.82 -10.69 15.92
N MET A 19 5.18 -9.43 15.70
CA MET A 19 4.35 -8.46 14.98
C MET A 19 4.40 -8.74 13.48
N CYS A 20 3.29 -8.57 12.77
CA CYS A 20 3.25 -8.53 11.30
C CYS A 20 2.40 -7.34 10.78
N HIS A 21 2.84 -6.72 9.69
CA HIS A 21 2.26 -5.47 9.19
C HIS A 21 2.51 -5.25 7.69
N ALA A 22 1.69 -4.36 7.09
CA ALA A 22 1.80 -3.85 5.73
C ALA A 22 2.02 -4.94 4.66
N SER A 23 1.02 -5.81 4.50
CA SER A 23 1.06 -6.86 3.49
C SER A 23 0.93 -6.30 2.06
N SER A 24 1.48 -7.03 1.09
CA SER A 24 1.27 -6.90 -0.35
C SER A 24 0.88 -8.27 -0.93
N LEU A 25 0.04 -8.28 -1.96
CA LEU A 25 -0.42 -9.48 -2.67
C LEU A 25 -0.02 -9.42 -4.14
N LEU A 26 0.25 -10.58 -4.72
CA LEU A 26 0.48 -10.75 -6.14
C LEU A 26 -0.13 -12.06 -6.62
N PRO A 27 -1.16 -12.01 -7.47
CA PRO A 27 -1.63 -13.20 -8.16
C PRO A 27 -0.56 -13.78 -9.10
N LEU A 28 -0.44 -15.10 -9.05
CA LEU A 28 0.49 -15.90 -9.82
C LEU A 28 -0.28 -16.88 -10.73
N ASN A 29 0.45 -17.63 -11.54
CA ASN A 29 -0.18 -18.60 -12.43
C ASN A 29 -0.93 -19.70 -11.66
N ALA A 30 -1.86 -20.36 -12.34
CA ALA A 30 -2.68 -21.46 -11.80
C ALA A 30 -3.48 -21.10 -10.52
N GLY A 31 -3.83 -19.82 -10.36
CA GLY A 31 -4.65 -19.33 -9.24
C GLY A 31 -3.91 -19.30 -7.90
N LYS A 32 -2.57 -19.30 -7.92
CA LYS A 32 -1.75 -19.10 -6.73
C LYS A 32 -1.67 -17.63 -6.37
N ILE A 33 -1.49 -17.31 -5.09
CA ILE A 33 -1.29 -15.93 -4.63
C ILE A 33 0.00 -15.87 -3.80
N LEU A 34 0.92 -14.99 -4.17
CA LEU A 34 2.06 -14.65 -3.32
C LEU A 34 1.67 -13.50 -2.40
N ALA A 35 1.91 -13.66 -1.10
CA ALA A 35 1.79 -12.58 -0.13
C ALA A 35 3.15 -12.28 0.49
N ALA A 36 3.45 -11.00 0.69
CA ALA A 36 4.61 -10.55 1.44
C ALA A 36 4.19 -9.55 2.52
N TRP A 37 4.87 -9.53 3.67
CA TRP A 37 4.65 -8.58 4.77
C TRP A 37 5.94 -8.37 5.54
N PHE A 38 6.02 -7.32 6.36
CA PHE A 38 7.13 -7.20 7.29
C PHE A 38 6.73 -7.67 8.68
N GLY A 39 7.68 -8.24 9.42
CA GLY A 39 7.43 -8.73 10.76
C GLY A 39 8.70 -8.95 11.59
N GLY A 40 8.54 -8.87 12.91
CA GLY A 40 9.63 -8.89 13.90
C GLY A 40 9.09 -8.65 15.30
N SER A 41 9.97 -8.32 16.26
CA SER A 41 9.55 -8.08 17.65
C SER A 41 8.58 -6.90 17.82
N HIS A 42 8.86 -5.76 17.19
CA HIS A 42 7.96 -4.61 17.08
C HIS A 42 8.31 -3.76 15.85
N GLU A 43 7.39 -2.88 15.45
CA GLU A 43 7.61 -1.98 14.32
C GLU A 43 8.87 -1.14 14.54
N GLY A 44 9.78 -1.17 13.56
CA GLY A 44 11.05 -0.47 13.60
C GLY A 44 12.16 -1.11 14.41
N SER A 45 11.96 -2.32 14.92
CA SER A 45 13.07 -3.08 15.49
C SER A 45 14.09 -3.49 14.43
N PRO A 46 15.39 -3.56 14.79
CA PRO A 46 16.43 -4.14 13.93
C PRO A 46 16.10 -5.55 13.42
N ASP A 47 15.37 -6.36 14.19
CA ASP A 47 14.97 -7.72 13.82
C ASP A 47 13.75 -7.79 12.88
N THR A 48 13.21 -6.64 12.44
CA THR A 48 12.12 -6.64 11.46
C THR A 48 12.66 -7.11 10.11
N GLY A 49 12.07 -8.18 9.57
CA GLY A 49 12.40 -8.74 8.26
C GLY A 49 11.19 -8.77 7.32
N ILE A 50 11.45 -9.09 6.05
CA ILE A 50 10.42 -9.33 5.03
C ILE A 50 10.12 -10.82 4.97
N TRP A 51 8.87 -11.16 5.19
CA TRP A 51 8.32 -12.51 5.15
C TRP A 51 7.42 -12.68 3.93
N PHE A 52 7.30 -13.90 3.43
CA PHE A 52 6.35 -14.25 2.40
C PHE A 52 5.74 -15.63 2.60
N ALA A 53 4.59 -15.85 1.98
CA ALA A 53 3.95 -17.16 1.86
C ALA A 53 3.23 -17.24 0.52
N VAL A 54 3.06 -18.45 0.00
CA VAL A 54 2.31 -18.72 -1.24
C VAL A 54 1.04 -19.46 -0.90
N ARG A 55 -0.08 -18.96 -1.40
CA ARG A 55 -1.37 -19.63 -1.36
C ARG A 55 -1.51 -20.54 -2.56
N GLU A 56 -1.77 -21.81 -2.30
CA GLU A 56 -2.16 -22.79 -3.31
C GLU A 56 -3.58 -23.31 -3.02
N LYS A 57 -4.05 -24.27 -3.83
CA LYS A 57 -5.38 -24.88 -3.65
C LYS A 57 -5.56 -25.51 -2.27
N THR A 58 -4.48 -26.02 -1.68
CA THR A 58 -4.45 -26.69 -0.37
C THR A 58 -4.38 -25.72 0.81
N GLY A 59 -4.09 -24.43 0.58
CA GLY A 59 -3.92 -23.43 1.63
C GLY A 59 -2.63 -22.63 1.47
N TRP A 60 -2.26 -21.89 2.52
CA TRP A 60 -1.01 -21.15 2.59
C TRP A 60 0.16 -22.07 2.92
N SER A 61 1.32 -21.82 2.30
CA SER A 61 2.59 -22.38 2.75
C SER A 61 2.98 -21.83 4.12
N GLU A 62 3.94 -22.48 4.77
CA GLU A 62 4.62 -21.88 5.92
C GLU A 62 5.27 -20.55 5.53
N PRO A 63 5.20 -19.51 6.39
CA PRO A 63 5.92 -18.28 6.17
C PRO A 63 7.44 -18.48 6.08
N VAL A 64 8.05 -17.84 5.08
CA VAL A 64 9.51 -17.86 4.86
C VAL A 64 10.07 -16.45 5.02
N LEU A 65 11.15 -16.33 5.79
CA LEU A 65 11.92 -15.10 5.92
C LEU A 65 12.79 -14.91 4.66
N LEU A 66 12.52 -13.85 3.90
CA LEU A 66 13.20 -13.55 2.64
C LEU A 66 14.40 -12.61 2.83
N ALA A 67 14.23 -11.56 3.62
CA ALA A 67 15.26 -10.55 3.86
C ALA A 67 15.24 -10.05 5.30
N GLN A 68 16.42 -9.94 5.90
CA GLN A 68 16.64 -9.35 7.23
C GLN A 68 18.08 -8.85 7.32
N SER A 69 18.31 -7.83 8.16
CA SER A 69 19.65 -7.34 8.50
C SER A 69 19.66 -6.81 9.94
N ASN A 70 20.70 -6.09 10.36
CA ASN A 70 20.73 -5.35 11.63
C ASN A 70 20.01 -3.98 11.56
N GLU A 71 19.21 -3.76 10.52
CA GLU A 71 18.35 -2.60 10.31
C GLU A 71 16.92 -3.07 10.01
N ALA A 72 15.94 -2.33 10.52
CA ALA A 72 14.53 -2.63 10.32
C ALA A 72 14.16 -2.65 8.82
N HIS A 73 13.42 -3.69 8.41
CA HIS A 73 12.82 -3.81 7.08
C HIS A 73 11.34 -3.43 7.10
N TRP A 74 10.84 -2.85 6.02
CA TRP A 74 9.47 -2.29 5.98
C TRP A 74 8.80 -2.43 4.62
N ASN A 75 7.48 -2.28 4.63
CA ASN A 75 6.59 -2.05 3.49
C ASN A 75 6.99 -2.82 2.21
N PRO A 76 6.91 -4.16 2.22
CA PRO A 76 7.11 -4.93 1.00
C PRO A 76 6.04 -4.59 -0.03
N VAL A 77 6.45 -4.43 -1.29
CA VAL A 77 5.54 -4.22 -2.43
C VAL A 77 5.94 -5.18 -3.54
N LEU A 78 5.00 -6.02 -3.95
CA LEU A 78 5.17 -6.96 -5.05
C LEU A 78 4.71 -6.32 -6.37
N MET A 79 5.41 -6.65 -7.45
CA MET A 79 5.06 -6.27 -8.82
C MET A 79 5.41 -7.41 -9.78
N LYS A 80 4.55 -7.65 -10.78
CA LYS A 80 4.88 -8.51 -11.93
C LYS A 80 5.68 -7.73 -12.96
N SER A 81 6.85 -8.21 -13.35
CA SER A 81 7.64 -7.62 -14.45
C SER A 81 7.07 -8.05 -15.81
N ALA A 82 7.36 -7.30 -16.88
CA ALA A 82 6.83 -7.60 -18.22
C ALA A 82 7.27 -8.95 -18.78
N ASP A 83 8.41 -9.48 -18.33
CA ASP A 83 8.94 -10.80 -18.69
C ASP A 83 8.31 -11.95 -17.87
N GLY A 84 7.33 -11.65 -17.01
CA GLY A 84 6.64 -12.64 -16.18
C GLY A 84 7.34 -12.95 -14.86
N GLY A 85 8.47 -12.31 -14.56
CA GLY A 85 9.10 -12.35 -13.25
C GLY A 85 8.34 -11.57 -12.18
N ILE A 86 8.90 -11.59 -10.98
CA ILE A 86 8.39 -10.88 -9.80
C ILE A 86 9.48 -9.95 -9.30
N ILE A 87 9.14 -8.70 -9.04
CA ILE A 87 10.00 -7.76 -8.32
C ILE A 87 9.37 -7.50 -6.95
N LEU A 88 10.16 -7.65 -5.90
CA LEU A 88 9.80 -7.30 -4.53
C LEU A 88 10.63 -6.09 -4.10
N PHE A 89 9.95 -4.97 -3.87
CA PHE A 89 10.52 -3.76 -3.28
C PHE A 89 10.31 -3.79 -1.77
N PHE A 90 11.25 -3.26 -0.99
CA PHE A 90 11.09 -3.08 0.45
C PHE A 90 12.01 -1.97 0.96
N LYS A 91 11.73 -1.41 2.14
CA LYS A 91 12.57 -0.36 2.73
C LYS A 91 13.48 -0.95 3.80
N VAL A 92 14.67 -0.36 3.95
CA VAL A 92 15.62 -0.70 5.02
C VAL A 92 16.12 0.57 5.68
N GLY A 93 16.06 0.62 7.01
CA GLY A 93 16.57 1.72 7.82
C GLY A 93 15.79 1.92 9.11
N GLN A 94 16.42 2.54 10.12
CA GLN A 94 15.81 2.76 11.44
C GLN A 94 14.87 3.98 11.48
N ARG A 95 15.10 4.96 10.60
CA ARG A 95 14.30 6.19 10.51
C ARG A 95 13.58 6.24 9.17
N ILE A 96 12.28 6.51 9.19
CA ILE A 96 11.45 6.62 7.97
C ILE A 96 12.01 7.70 7.05
N SER A 97 12.50 8.81 7.59
CA SER A 97 13.09 9.90 6.80
C SER A 97 14.45 9.56 6.15
N GLU A 98 15.11 8.48 6.59
CA GLU A 98 16.47 8.11 6.17
C GLU A 98 16.53 6.70 5.55
N TRP A 99 15.41 5.99 5.43
CA TRP A 99 15.41 4.66 4.85
C TRP A 99 15.81 4.68 3.36
N ARG A 100 16.35 3.56 2.91
CA ARG A 100 16.64 3.29 1.50
C ARG A 100 15.68 2.24 0.96
N THR A 101 15.45 2.25 -0.34
CA THR A 101 14.63 1.23 -1.00
C THR A 101 15.53 0.18 -1.61
N LEU A 102 15.33 -1.07 -1.20
CA LEU A 102 15.93 -2.22 -1.83
C LEU A 102 14.90 -2.93 -2.70
N PHE A 103 15.38 -3.68 -3.68
CA PHE A 103 14.57 -4.62 -4.43
C PHE A 103 15.32 -5.94 -4.65
N CYS A 104 14.56 -7.00 -4.86
CA CYS A 104 15.04 -8.28 -5.36
C CYS A 104 14.06 -8.83 -6.38
N SER A 105 14.53 -9.74 -7.24
CA SER A 105 13.72 -10.32 -8.31
C SER A 105 13.64 -11.83 -8.20
N SER A 106 12.53 -12.40 -8.65
CA SER A 106 12.35 -13.84 -8.82
C SER A 106 11.91 -14.14 -10.26
N PHE A 107 12.48 -15.20 -10.83
CA PHE A 107 12.19 -15.67 -12.20
C PHE A 107 11.52 -17.05 -12.22
N ASP A 108 11.14 -17.56 -11.05
CA ASP A 108 10.62 -18.92 -10.84
C ASP A 108 9.40 -18.95 -9.90
N GLU A 109 8.58 -17.90 -9.96
CA GLU A 109 7.36 -17.70 -9.17
C GLU A 109 7.59 -17.59 -7.65
N GLY A 110 8.68 -16.95 -7.25
CA GLY A 110 9.00 -16.65 -5.84
C GLY A 110 9.71 -17.78 -5.11
N LYS A 111 10.20 -18.82 -5.82
CA LYS A 111 10.95 -19.93 -5.20
C LYS A 111 12.37 -19.51 -4.88
N THR A 112 13.02 -18.77 -5.77
CA THR A 112 14.34 -18.19 -5.57
C THR A 112 14.33 -16.70 -5.88
N TRP A 113 15.22 -15.97 -5.20
CA TRP A 113 15.32 -14.51 -5.27
C TRP A 113 16.77 -14.10 -5.48
N THR A 114 16.98 -13.04 -6.28
CA THR A 114 18.29 -12.39 -6.40
C THR A 114 18.70 -11.76 -5.08
N ALA A 115 20.00 -11.49 -4.90
CA ALA A 115 20.47 -10.66 -3.80
C ALA A 115 19.79 -9.27 -3.86
N PRO A 116 19.39 -8.68 -2.71
CA PRO A 116 18.84 -7.33 -2.68
C PRO A 116 19.83 -6.28 -3.20
N ALA A 117 19.33 -5.31 -3.96
CA ALA A 117 20.08 -4.16 -4.46
C ALA A 117 19.32 -2.85 -4.19
N GLU A 118 20.05 -1.73 -4.04
CA GLU A 118 19.41 -0.41 -3.93
C GLU A 118 18.66 -0.06 -5.23
N LEU A 119 17.43 0.42 -5.10
CA LEU A 119 16.60 0.82 -6.25
C LEU A 119 17.18 2.05 -6.97
N VAL A 120 17.59 3.03 -6.18
CA VAL A 120 18.28 4.24 -6.64
C VAL A 120 19.54 4.38 -5.77
N PRO A 121 20.74 4.26 -6.34
CA PRO A 121 21.98 4.30 -5.57
C PRO A 121 22.07 5.55 -4.69
N PHE A 122 22.39 5.34 -3.41
CA PHE A 122 22.58 6.37 -2.38
C PHE A 122 21.33 7.18 -2.01
N ASP A 123 20.14 6.79 -2.47
CA ASP A 123 18.89 7.45 -2.12
C ASP A 123 18.54 7.31 -0.63
N ARG A 124 17.93 8.35 -0.06
CA ARG A 124 17.43 8.39 1.31
C ARG A 124 16.07 9.10 1.35
N GLY A 125 15.15 8.58 2.16
CA GLY A 125 13.77 9.06 2.26
C GLY A 125 12.77 8.21 1.50
N GLY A 126 13.25 7.25 0.68
CA GLY A 126 12.48 6.11 0.21
C GLY A 126 11.80 6.28 -1.14
N ARG A 127 12.59 6.49 -2.20
CA ARG A 127 12.15 6.41 -3.62
C ARG A 127 11.52 5.05 -3.98
N GLY A 128 10.81 4.94 -5.08
CA GLY A 128 10.05 3.75 -5.47
C GLY A 128 8.80 3.54 -4.62
N PRO A 129 8.14 2.38 -4.68
CA PRO A 129 6.87 2.21 -4.01
C PRO A 129 7.09 2.24 -2.50
N VAL A 130 6.49 3.22 -1.80
CA VAL A 130 6.63 3.34 -0.34
C VAL A 130 5.76 2.35 0.39
N ARG A 131 4.59 2.01 -0.19
CA ARG A 131 3.59 1.17 0.45
C ARG A 131 2.62 0.54 -0.54
N ASN A 132 2.14 1.31 -1.51
CA ASN A 132 1.16 0.86 -2.48
C ASN A 132 1.82 0.30 -3.74
N LYS A 133 1.06 -0.55 -4.45
CA LYS A 133 1.50 -1.23 -5.67
C LYS A 133 1.89 -0.26 -6.78
N VAL A 134 2.86 -0.68 -7.59
CA VAL A 134 3.28 0.03 -8.80
C VAL A 134 2.19 -0.09 -9.85
N LEU A 135 1.81 1.02 -10.47
CA LEU A 135 0.88 1.04 -11.59
C LEU A 135 1.66 1.01 -12.90
N ARG A 136 1.35 0.06 -13.78
CA ARG A 136 1.76 0.11 -15.19
C ARG A 136 0.64 0.76 -16.00
N VAL A 137 0.90 1.95 -16.53
CA VAL A 137 -0.06 2.68 -17.37
C VAL A 137 -0.02 2.19 -18.81
N LYS A 138 -1.01 2.58 -19.63
CA LYS A 138 -1.19 2.07 -21.00
C LYS A 138 0.02 2.31 -21.91
N SER A 139 0.78 3.38 -21.67
CA SER A 139 2.02 3.70 -22.40
C SER A 139 3.18 2.73 -22.11
N GLY A 140 3.04 1.83 -21.12
CA GLY A 140 4.07 0.89 -20.67
C GLY A 140 4.87 1.38 -19.47
N ARG A 141 4.85 2.70 -19.22
CA ARG A 141 5.48 3.35 -18.07
C ARG A 141 5.03 2.76 -16.74
N LEU A 142 5.98 2.65 -15.81
CA LEU A 142 5.75 2.28 -14.41
C LEU A 142 5.68 3.53 -13.54
N LEU A 143 4.67 3.58 -12.67
CA LEU A 143 4.47 4.60 -11.65
C LEU A 143 4.49 3.96 -10.26
N ALA A 144 5.55 4.21 -9.52
CA ALA A 144 5.77 3.71 -8.18
C ALA A 144 5.38 4.79 -7.14
N PRO A 145 4.23 4.66 -6.45
CA PRO A 145 3.75 5.69 -5.53
C PRO A 145 4.62 5.83 -4.28
N ALA A 146 4.98 7.07 -3.94
CA ALA A 146 5.90 7.39 -2.86
C ALA A 146 5.50 8.64 -2.07
N SER A 147 6.18 8.89 -0.94
CA SER A 147 5.95 10.04 -0.07
C SER A 147 7.21 10.52 0.62
N ILE A 148 7.24 11.82 0.92
CA ILE A 148 8.17 12.46 1.86
C ILE A 148 7.40 12.71 3.16
N GLU A 149 7.87 12.13 4.25
CA GLU A 149 7.17 12.11 5.55
C GLU A 149 7.91 12.95 6.60
N THR A 150 8.29 14.19 6.25
CA THR A 150 9.00 15.10 7.16
C THR A 150 8.41 16.51 7.09
N GLY A 151 7.93 17.03 8.23
CA GLY A 151 7.29 18.34 8.30
C GLY A 151 6.01 18.39 7.47
N LEU A 152 6.00 19.21 6.41
CA LEU A 152 4.94 19.17 5.41
C LEU A 152 5.10 17.94 4.54
N TRP A 153 4.20 16.98 4.73
CA TRP A 153 4.17 15.75 3.98
C TRP A 153 3.76 15.99 2.54
N LYS A 154 4.43 15.27 1.64
CA LYS A 154 4.24 15.37 0.20
C LYS A 154 4.22 13.99 -0.41
N ALA A 155 3.42 13.81 -1.44
CA ALA A 155 3.40 12.59 -2.24
C ALA A 155 4.06 12.83 -3.60
N PHE A 156 4.46 11.76 -4.28
CA PHE A 156 4.95 11.78 -5.66
C PHE A 156 4.88 10.37 -6.24
N CYS A 157 5.18 10.24 -7.53
CA CYS A 157 5.46 8.95 -8.15
C CYS A 157 6.92 8.91 -8.58
N ASP A 158 7.57 7.77 -8.36
CA ASP A 158 8.75 7.42 -9.13
C ASP A 158 8.35 6.80 -10.45
N ILE A 159 9.01 7.23 -11.51
CA ILE A 159 8.69 6.92 -12.89
C ILE A 159 9.83 6.10 -13.48
N SER A 160 9.49 4.96 -14.07
CA SER A 160 10.39 4.18 -14.90
C SER A 160 9.77 3.96 -16.28
N ASP A 161 10.57 4.23 -17.31
CA ASP A 161 10.24 4.02 -18.72
C ASP A 161 11.00 2.81 -19.31
N ASP A 162 11.65 2.01 -18.46
CA ASP A 162 12.59 0.95 -18.86
C ASP A 162 12.47 -0.33 -18.01
N GLU A 163 11.26 -0.69 -17.61
CA GLU A 163 10.94 -1.88 -16.80
C GLU A 163 11.61 -1.90 -15.41
N GLY A 164 11.72 -0.73 -14.78
CA GLY A 164 12.23 -0.59 -13.42
C GLY A 164 13.76 -0.57 -13.32
N LYS A 165 14.48 -0.43 -14.44
CA LYS A 165 15.95 -0.34 -14.44
C LYS A 165 16.43 1.03 -13.96
N THR A 166 15.76 2.11 -14.37
CA THR A 166 16.04 3.47 -13.91
C THR A 166 14.76 4.17 -13.45
N TRP A 167 14.92 5.09 -12.49
CA TRP A 167 13.80 5.78 -11.84
C TRP A 167 14.06 7.28 -11.71
N ARG A 168 13.08 8.08 -12.11
CA ARG A 168 13.07 9.54 -11.90
C ARG A 168 11.81 9.96 -11.14
N LYS A 169 11.94 11.02 -10.35
CA LYS A 169 10.84 11.54 -9.54
C LYS A 169 9.89 12.39 -10.39
N SER A 170 8.57 12.25 -10.18
CA SER A 170 7.56 13.18 -10.70
C SER A 170 7.54 14.51 -9.94
N ALA A 171 6.69 15.45 -10.37
CA ALA A 171 6.31 16.59 -9.54
C ALA A 171 5.73 16.13 -8.19
N GLU A 172 5.98 16.91 -7.14
CA GLU A 172 5.45 16.65 -5.79
C GLU A 172 4.00 17.13 -5.66
N VAL A 173 3.18 16.31 -5.02
CA VAL A 173 1.79 16.58 -4.69
C VAL A 173 1.69 17.00 -3.23
N ARG A 174 1.00 18.11 -2.98
CA ARG A 174 0.76 18.67 -1.65
C ARG A 174 -0.63 19.29 -1.57
N ILE A 175 -1.07 19.54 -0.34
CA ILE A 175 -2.23 20.40 -0.06
C ILE A 175 -1.74 21.85 -0.14
N GLU A 176 -2.35 22.67 -1.00
CA GLU A 176 -1.99 24.09 -1.12
C GLU A 176 -2.42 24.88 0.11
N GLY A 177 -1.58 25.85 0.51
CA GLY A 177 -1.83 26.71 1.68
C GLY A 177 -1.72 25.99 3.03
N LEU A 178 -1.33 24.72 3.06
CA LEU A 178 -1.15 23.97 4.31
C LEU A 178 0.03 24.53 5.10
N VAL A 179 -0.25 24.96 6.33
CA VAL A 179 0.76 25.45 7.27
C VAL A 179 1.05 24.35 8.30
N TYR A 180 2.33 24.22 8.67
CA TYR A 180 2.80 23.35 9.74
C TYR A 180 3.72 24.17 10.63
N GLU A 181 3.26 24.50 11.85
CA GLU A 181 4.02 25.35 12.77
C GLU A 181 4.98 24.55 13.69
N GLY A 182 5.13 23.24 13.46
CA GLY A 182 5.92 22.35 14.29
C GLY A 182 5.16 21.92 15.56
N ASP A 183 5.31 20.65 15.96
CA ASP A 183 4.72 20.08 17.19
C ASP A 183 3.20 20.30 17.41
N GLU A 184 2.42 20.56 16.35
CA GLU A 184 0.97 20.67 16.45
C GLU A 184 0.34 19.32 16.86
N ASN A 185 0.02 19.23 18.16
CA ASN A 185 -0.94 18.34 18.82
C ASN A 185 -0.58 16.86 18.95
N LEU A 186 0.54 16.56 19.62
CA LEU A 186 0.67 15.32 20.40
C LEU A 186 -0.20 15.39 21.68
N LYS A 187 -1.53 15.40 21.54
CA LYS A 187 -2.37 14.84 22.61
C LYS A 187 -2.27 13.32 22.49
N ILE A 188 -1.22 12.76 23.09
CA ILE A 188 -0.98 11.33 23.24
C ILE A 188 -2.04 10.76 24.19
N ASN A 189 -3.25 10.58 23.68
CA ASN A 189 -4.26 9.67 24.20
C ASN A 189 -4.82 8.81 23.06
N SER A 190 -4.09 8.68 21.95
CA SER A 190 -4.48 7.77 20.87
C SER A 190 -4.09 6.34 21.26
N THR A 191 -5.05 5.43 21.25
CA THR A 191 -4.83 3.98 21.38
C THR A 191 -4.32 3.34 20.08
N VAL A 192 -4.01 4.16 19.07
CA VAL A 192 -3.57 3.72 17.73
C VAL A 192 -2.08 3.41 17.77
N ALA A 193 -1.72 2.15 17.51
CA ALA A 193 -0.32 1.77 17.38
C ALA A 193 0.23 2.30 16.04
N VAL A 194 1.11 3.29 16.10
CA VAL A 194 1.95 3.75 14.99
C VAL A 194 3.36 4.02 15.50
N SER A 195 4.34 3.99 14.60
CA SER A 195 5.69 4.42 14.95
C SER A 195 5.65 5.85 15.51
N ALA A 196 6.41 6.12 16.58
CA ALA A 196 6.50 7.46 17.18
C ALA A 196 6.95 8.54 16.16
N GLN A 197 7.63 8.10 15.09
CA GLN A 197 8.13 8.95 14.00
C GLN A 197 6.99 9.48 13.11
N SER A 198 5.89 8.74 13.00
CA SER A 198 4.76 9.10 12.14
C SER A 198 3.91 10.25 12.68
N PHE A 199 4.06 10.63 13.95
CA PHE A 199 3.27 11.73 14.56
C PHE A 199 3.77 13.13 14.20
N ARG A 200 4.91 13.25 13.52
CA ARG A 200 5.54 14.54 13.22
C ARG A 200 5.35 14.91 11.76
N GLY A 201 4.26 15.62 11.49
CA GLY A 201 4.04 16.28 10.21
C GLY A 201 2.57 16.34 9.81
N ARG A 202 2.31 16.98 8.66
CA ARG A 202 0.98 17.29 8.18
C ARG A 202 0.97 17.30 6.65
N GLY A 203 -0.06 16.73 6.03
CA GLY A 203 -0.21 16.71 4.57
C GLY A 203 -0.72 15.37 4.04
N VAL A 204 -0.25 14.99 2.86
CA VAL A 204 -0.69 13.80 2.11
C VAL A 204 0.46 12.86 1.83
N ILE A 205 0.22 11.56 1.97
CA ILE A 205 1.24 10.50 1.80
C ILE A 205 0.63 9.21 1.25
N GLN A 206 1.50 8.26 0.88
CA GLN A 206 1.16 6.89 0.49
C GLN A 206 0.01 6.81 -0.54
N PRO A 207 0.20 7.38 -1.74
CA PRO A 207 -0.84 7.40 -2.76
C PRO A 207 -1.16 5.99 -3.28
N THR A 208 -2.41 5.74 -3.64
CA THR A 208 -2.82 4.61 -4.49
C THR A 208 -3.27 5.15 -5.84
N LEU A 209 -2.96 4.43 -6.93
CA LEU A 209 -3.04 4.96 -8.30
C LEU A 209 -4.01 4.17 -9.17
N TRP A 210 -4.61 4.84 -10.15
CA TRP A 210 -5.24 4.19 -11.30
C TRP A 210 -5.17 5.09 -12.54
N GLU A 211 -5.27 4.50 -13.72
CA GLU A 211 -5.41 5.22 -14.99
C GLU A 211 -6.85 5.11 -15.47
N SER A 212 -7.52 6.22 -15.77
CA SER A 212 -8.91 6.20 -16.28
C SER A 212 -8.95 6.01 -17.80
N GLU A 213 -8.08 6.72 -18.49
CA GLU A 213 -7.87 6.71 -19.93
C GLU A 213 -6.36 6.86 -20.19
N PRO A 214 -5.83 6.45 -21.37
CA PRO A 214 -4.41 6.57 -21.68
C PRO A 214 -3.84 7.96 -21.35
N GLY A 215 -2.88 8.01 -20.42
CA GLY A 215 -2.22 9.24 -19.95
C GLY A 215 -2.95 10.01 -18.85
N LYS A 216 -4.23 9.70 -18.56
CA LYS A 216 -5.00 10.28 -17.45
C LYS A 216 -4.86 9.41 -16.21
N VAL A 217 -3.95 9.79 -15.34
CA VAL A 217 -3.61 9.06 -14.11
C VAL A 217 -4.15 9.83 -12.92
N HIS A 218 -4.66 9.09 -11.94
CA HIS A 218 -5.24 9.63 -10.74
C HIS A 218 -4.58 8.99 -9.52
N MET A 219 -4.57 9.72 -8.41
CA MET A 219 -4.18 9.18 -7.12
C MET A 219 -5.18 9.51 -6.03
N LEU A 220 -5.41 8.57 -5.13
CA LEU A 220 -6.00 8.83 -3.81
C LEU A 220 -4.90 8.79 -2.76
N LEU A 221 -4.96 9.70 -1.80
CA LEU A 221 -3.94 9.89 -0.76
C LEU A 221 -4.58 9.85 0.62
N ARG A 222 -3.96 9.13 1.56
CA ARG A 222 -4.28 9.33 2.98
C ARG A 222 -3.73 10.69 3.43
N SER A 223 -4.41 11.34 4.37
CA SER A 223 -4.02 12.66 4.84
C SER A 223 -4.20 12.86 6.34
N SER A 224 -3.48 13.85 6.89
CA SER A 224 -3.70 14.36 8.24
C SER A 224 -5.00 15.16 8.40
N GLU A 225 -5.74 15.43 7.33
CA GLU A 225 -6.91 16.32 7.32
C GLU A 225 -8.24 15.54 7.45
N ALA A 226 -8.18 14.35 8.06
CA ALA A 226 -9.33 13.50 8.38
C ALA A 226 -10.19 13.06 7.16
N ARG A 227 -9.63 13.15 5.94
CA ARG A 227 -10.26 12.77 4.67
C ARG A 227 -9.24 12.20 3.70
N ILE A 228 -9.71 11.43 2.72
CA ILE A 228 -8.90 11.06 1.56
C ILE A 228 -8.82 12.25 0.60
N PHE A 229 -7.63 12.51 0.08
CA PHE A 229 -7.37 13.52 -0.92
C PHE A 229 -7.18 12.87 -2.29
N ARG A 230 -7.41 13.64 -3.35
CA ARG A 230 -7.20 13.25 -4.74
C ARG A 230 -6.26 14.22 -5.42
N SER A 231 -5.50 13.72 -6.39
CA SER A 231 -4.75 14.52 -7.36
C SER A 231 -4.75 13.80 -8.71
N ASP A 232 -4.73 14.57 -9.79
CA ASP A 232 -4.88 14.08 -11.14
C ASP A 232 -3.72 14.57 -12.03
N SER A 233 -3.30 13.70 -12.93
CA SER A 233 -2.28 13.91 -13.94
C SER A 233 -2.89 13.68 -15.32
N SER A 234 -2.49 14.51 -16.29
CA SER A 234 -2.90 14.36 -17.70
C SER A 234 -1.74 13.99 -18.64
N ASP A 235 -0.56 13.67 -18.09
CA ASP A 235 0.68 13.45 -18.82
C ASP A 235 1.43 12.17 -18.37
N ASN A 236 0.69 11.09 -18.07
CA ASN A 236 1.26 9.82 -17.58
C ASN A 236 2.05 9.93 -16.26
N GLY A 237 1.61 10.80 -15.35
CA GLY A 237 2.10 10.91 -13.98
C GLY A 237 3.30 11.83 -13.80
N ASP A 238 3.64 12.64 -14.81
CA ASP A 238 4.76 13.58 -14.74
C ASP A 238 4.41 14.80 -13.87
N VAL A 239 3.28 15.44 -14.17
CA VAL A 239 2.77 16.61 -13.47
C VAL A 239 1.39 16.32 -12.89
N TRP A 240 1.17 16.83 -11.68
CA TRP A 240 -0.02 16.59 -10.91
C TRP A 240 -0.67 17.91 -10.52
N CYS A 241 -2.00 17.97 -10.53
CA CYS A 241 -2.70 19.10 -9.93
C CYS A 241 -2.53 19.10 -8.40
N PRO A 242 -2.72 20.24 -7.71
CA PRO A 242 -2.75 20.29 -6.26
C PRO A 242 -3.70 19.25 -5.65
N ALA A 243 -3.35 18.69 -4.50
CA ALA A 243 -4.22 17.74 -3.83
C ALA A 243 -5.49 18.43 -3.33
N TYR A 244 -6.65 17.87 -3.65
CA TYR A 244 -7.95 18.37 -3.21
C TYR A 244 -8.73 17.31 -2.42
N PRO A 245 -9.56 17.70 -1.44
CA PRO A 245 -10.28 16.74 -0.60
C PRO A 245 -11.38 16.03 -1.38
N THR A 246 -11.60 14.75 -1.07
CA THR A 246 -12.76 13.98 -1.50
C THR A 246 -13.85 13.98 -0.42
N VAL A 247 -15.00 13.37 -0.73
CA VAL A 247 -16.07 13.12 0.25
C VAL A 247 -15.75 12.02 1.26
N LEU A 248 -14.71 11.22 1.01
CA LEU A 248 -14.39 10.04 1.81
C LEU A 248 -13.69 10.43 3.13
N PRO A 249 -14.28 10.12 4.30
CA PRO A 249 -13.59 10.32 5.58
C PRO A 249 -12.43 9.33 5.73
N ASN A 250 -11.34 9.72 6.37
CA ASN A 250 -10.25 8.81 6.70
C ASN A 250 -9.41 9.29 7.87
N ASN A 251 -9.04 8.40 8.76
CA ASN A 251 -8.34 8.70 10.00
C ASN A 251 -6.82 8.75 9.85
N ASN A 252 -6.33 9.15 8.67
CA ASN A 252 -4.93 9.08 8.29
C ASN A 252 -4.36 7.64 8.29
N SER A 253 -5.22 6.65 8.01
CA SER A 253 -4.82 5.25 7.88
C SER A 253 -4.44 4.90 6.45
N GLY A 254 -3.65 3.85 6.29
CA GLY A 254 -3.31 3.31 4.97
C GLY A 254 -4.56 2.97 4.17
N ILE A 255 -4.52 3.26 2.88
CA ILE A 255 -5.56 2.94 1.89
C ILE A 255 -4.93 2.21 0.72
N ASP A 256 -5.72 1.40 0.03
CA ASP A 256 -5.33 0.83 -1.26
C ASP A 256 -6.55 0.64 -2.14
N LEU A 257 -6.31 0.72 -3.45
CA LEU A 257 -7.34 0.64 -4.46
C LEU A 257 -6.84 -0.14 -5.65
N ASP A 258 -7.75 -0.87 -6.29
CA ASP A 258 -7.48 -1.41 -7.62
C ASP A 258 -8.68 -1.15 -8.56
N LYS A 259 -8.39 -1.16 -9.86
CA LYS A 259 -9.37 -0.95 -10.92
C LYS A 259 -9.60 -2.26 -11.67
N THR A 260 -10.84 -2.70 -11.75
CA THR A 260 -11.23 -3.87 -12.52
C THR A 260 -11.26 -3.57 -14.02
N SER A 261 -11.32 -4.63 -14.84
CA SER A 261 -11.36 -4.53 -16.30
C SER A 261 -12.60 -3.80 -16.83
N ASP A 262 -13.71 -3.83 -16.10
CA ASP A 262 -14.94 -3.07 -16.40
C ASP A 262 -14.85 -1.58 -16.00
N GLY A 263 -13.73 -1.14 -15.43
CA GLY A 263 -13.49 0.23 -14.99
C GLY A 263 -13.99 0.54 -13.58
N THR A 264 -14.59 -0.41 -12.86
CA THR A 264 -14.96 -0.20 -11.45
C THR A 264 -13.71 -0.03 -10.59
N LEU A 265 -13.70 0.98 -9.75
CA LEU A 265 -12.70 1.18 -8.71
C LEU A 265 -13.17 0.50 -7.43
N PHE A 266 -12.30 -0.27 -6.79
CA PHE A 266 -12.51 -0.78 -5.44
C PHE A 266 -11.47 -0.20 -4.50
N LEU A 267 -11.90 0.34 -3.37
CA LEU A 267 -11.07 0.97 -2.35
C LEU A 267 -11.27 0.26 -1.02
N VAL A 268 -10.17 -0.08 -0.36
CA VAL A 268 -10.18 -0.54 1.03
C VAL A 268 -9.57 0.54 1.90
N TYR A 269 -10.33 0.99 2.91
CA TYR A 269 -9.95 2.09 3.79
C TYR A 269 -10.70 2.02 5.14
N ASN A 270 -10.33 2.91 6.07
CA ASN A 270 -11.07 3.13 7.31
C ASN A 270 -11.92 4.42 7.17
N PRO A 271 -13.27 4.34 7.14
CA PRO A 271 -14.17 5.48 6.93
C PRO A 271 -14.39 6.31 8.20
N VAL A 272 -13.31 6.75 8.83
CA VAL A 272 -13.33 7.47 10.11
C VAL A 272 -12.86 8.90 9.93
N GLY A 273 -13.74 9.88 10.16
CA GLY A 273 -13.49 11.31 9.89
C GLY A 273 -12.72 12.04 10.98
N GLU A 274 -11.75 11.39 11.61
CA GLU A 274 -10.95 11.94 12.71
C GLU A 274 -9.48 11.59 12.50
N ASN A 275 -8.60 12.59 12.36
CA ASN A 275 -7.17 12.35 12.23
C ASN A 275 -6.63 11.60 13.45
N TRP A 276 -5.88 10.52 13.24
CA TRP A 276 -5.45 9.59 14.30
C TRP A 276 -6.59 8.94 15.10
N GLY A 277 -7.80 8.92 14.53
CA GLY A 277 -8.94 8.19 15.07
C GLY A 277 -8.80 6.66 14.97
N PRO A 278 -9.81 5.90 15.41
CA PRO A 278 -9.77 4.44 15.45
C PRO A 278 -9.59 3.79 14.07
N ARG A 279 -8.78 2.72 14.00
CA ARG A 279 -8.56 1.90 12.79
C ARG A 279 -9.62 0.80 12.64
N THR A 280 -10.88 1.18 12.79
CA THR A 280 -12.05 0.28 12.69
C THR A 280 -13.29 1.11 12.36
N PRO A 281 -14.19 0.66 11.48
CA PRO A 281 -14.09 -0.57 10.68
C PRO A 281 -13.01 -0.47 9.58
N ILE A 282 -12.69 -1.60 8.95
CA ILE A 282 -12.00 -1.60 7.65
C ILE A 282 -13.01 -2.01 6.57
N THR A 283 -13.19 -1.14 5.60
CA THR A 283 -14.35 -1.16 4.70
C THR A 283 -13.92 -1.25 3.25
N LEU A 284 -14.63 -2.08 2.48
CA LEU A 284 -14.57 -2.11 1.02
C LEU A 284 -15.64 -1.17 0.48
N ALA A 285 -15.23 -0.21 -0.35
CA ALA A 285 -16.11 0.66 -1.13
C ALA A 285 -15.81 0.53 -2.62
N CYS A 286 -16.76 0.94 -3.47
CA CYS A 286 -16.55 0.99 -4.91
C CYS A 286 -17.04 2.30 -5.53
N SER A 287 -16.47 2.63 -6.70
CA SER A 287 -16.85 3.76 -7.55
C SER A 287 -16.87 3.31 -9.00
N ARG A 288 -17.86 3.80 -9.77
CA ARG A 288 -18.04 3.48 -11.20
C ARG A 288 -17.91 4.71 -12.11
N ASP A 289 -17.62 5.86 -11.52
CA ASP A 289 -17.61 7.16 -12.19
C ASP A 289 -16.25 7.86 -12.01
N ASN A 290 -15.18 7.05 -12.07
CA ASN A 290 -13.81 7.52 -11.95
C ASN A 290 -13.49 8.18 -10.60
N GLY A 291 -14.06 7.66 -9.51
CA GLY A 291 -13.76 8.07 -8.15
C GLY A 291 -14.48 9.35 -7.70
N ASN A 292 -15.54 9.76 -8.40
CA ASN A 292 -16.33 10.94 -8.03
C ASN A 292 -17.36 10.59 -6.95
N GLU A 293 -18.12 9.53 -7.14
CA GLU A 293 -19.05 8.97 -6.16
C GLU A 293 -18.60 7.60 -5.66
N TRP A 294 -18.84 7.33 -4.38
CA TRP A 294 -18.42 6.11 -3.70
C TRP A 294 -19.58 5.46 -2.95
N HIS A 295 -19.67 4.15 -3.04
CA HIS A 295 -20.65 3.35 -2.32
C HIS A 295 -19.95 2.31 -1.47
N THR A 296 -20.34 2.22 -0.19
CA THR A 296 -19.91 1.13 0.69
C THR A 296 -20.43 -0.20 0.15
N VAL A 297 -19.53 -1.16 -0.03
CA VAL A 297 -19.86 -2.54 -0.41
C VAL A 297 -20.11 -3.36 0.85
N CYS A 298 -19.12 -3.42 1.75
CA CYS A 298 -19.22 -4.10 3.04
C CYS A 298 -18.06 -3.72 3.96
N ASP A 299 -18.26 -3.90 5.27
CA ASP A 299 -17.17 -3.93 6.23
C ASP A 299 -16.50 -5.31 6.22
N LEU A 300 -15.17 -5.36 6.07
CA LEU A 300 -14.39 -6.60 6.04
C LEU A 300 -14.14 -7.12 7.46
N ASP A 301 -13.85 -6.21 8.40
CA ASP A 301 -13.81 -6.45 9.85
C ASP A 301 -14.26 -5.19 10.61
N THR A 302 -14.90 -5.40 11.76
CA THR A 302 -15.39 -4.36 12.68
C THR A 302 -15.04 -4.72 14.14
N GLY A 303 -15.37 -3.82 15.07
CA GLY A 303 -15.20 -4.02 16.52
C GLY A 303 -13.83 -3.58 17.04
N ASP A 304 -13.53 -3.96 18.28
CA ASP A 304 -12.34 -3.49 19.00
C ASP A 304 -11.05 -4.03 18.39
N GLY A 305 -10.16 -3.11 18.03
CA GLY A 305 -8.81 -3.42 17.59
C GLY A 305 -8.32 -2.49 16.49
N GLU A 306 -7.22 -2.91 15.88
CA GLU A 306 -6.57 -2.20 14.79
C GLU A 306 -6.68 -3.02 13.50
N PHE A 307 -7.39 -2.51 12.49
CA PHE A 307 -7.45 -3.09 11.15
C PHE A 307 -6.92 -2.08 10.15
N SER A 308 -5.76 -2.36 9.56
CA SER A 308 -4.96 -1.31 8.92
C SER A 308 -4.11 -1.81 7.78
N TYR A 309 -3.60 -0.89 6.96
CA TYR A 309 -2.70 -1.17 5.85
C TYR A 309 -3.27 -2.25 4.91
N PRO A 310 -4.40 -1.98 4.24
CA PRO A 310 -5.01 -2.95 3.34
C PRO A 310 -4.28 -3.05 2.01
N CYS A 311 -4.11 -4.23 1.44
CA CYS A 311 -3.75 -4.42 0.05
C CYS A 311 -4.97 -4.96 -0.68
N ILE A 312 -5.26 -4.45 -1.87
CA ILE A 312 -6.28 -5.00 -2.77
C ILE A 312 -5.67 -5.22 -4.15
N VAL A 313 -5.94 -6.37 -4.75
CA VAL A 313 -5.62 -6.68 -6.14
C VAL A 313 -6.87 -7.21 -6.82
N ALA A 314 -7.20 -6.65 -7.98
CA ALA A 314 -8.30 -7.08 -8.81
C ALA A 314 -7.77 -7.93 -9.98
N GLU A 315 -8.30 -9.13 -10.15
CA GLU A 315 -8.03 -9.98 -11.31
C GLU A 315 -9.33 -10.60 -11.78
N GLU A 316 -9.67 -10.40 -13.06
CA GLU A 316 -10.95 -10.81 -13.62
C GLU A 316 -12.15 -10.31 -12.79
N ASN A 317 -12.93 -11.22 -12.21
CA ASN A 317 -14.08 -10.95 -11.34
C ASN A 317 -13.77 -11.15 -9.84
N MET A 318 -12.49 -11.29 -9.48
CA MET A 318 -12.03 -11.54 -8.12
C MET A 318 -11.29 -10.32 -7.55
N LEU A 319 -11.55 -10.06 -6.27
CA LEU A 319 -10.79 -9.15 -5.44
C LEU A 319 -10.04 -9.98 -4.39
N TYR A 320 -8.71 -9.88 -4.43
CA TYR A 320 -7.82 -10.40 -3.40
C TYR A 320 -7.50 -9.28 -2.44
N ILE A 321 -7.88 -9.42 -1.18
CA ILE A 321 -7.70 -8.36 -0.18
C ILE A 321 -6.92 -8.92 1.01
N SER A 322 -5.93 -8.18 1.47
CA SER A 322 -5.29 -8.46 2.75
C SER A 322 -5.18 -7.21 3.60
N TYR A 323 -5.01 -7.35 4.91
CA TYR A 323 -4.73 -6.23 5.80
C TYR A 323 -4.11 -6.71 7.10
N THR A 324 -3.50 -5.77 7.81
CA THR A 324 -2.98 -6.00 9.16
C THR A 324 -4.14 -6.15 10.13
N TRP A 325 -4.18 -7.29 10.81
CA TRP A 325 -5.15 -7.58 11.87
C TRP A 325 -4.44 -7.50 13.23
N LYS A 326 -4.73 -6.42 13.97
CA LYS A 326 -4.24 -6.15 15.32
C LYS A 326 -2.71 -6.25 15.47
N ARG A 327 -1.97 -6.07 14.38
CA ARG A 327 -0.51 -6.30 14.27
C ARG A 327 -0.02 -7.71 14.63
N LYS A 328 -0.94 -8.66 14.77
CA LYS A 328 -0.65 -10.05 15.17
C LYS A 328 -0.79 -11.02 14.02
N ALA A 329 -1.60 -10.68 13.02
CA ALA A 329 -1.78 -11.50 11.84
C ALA A 329 -2.01 -10.64 10.59
N ILE A 330 -1.81 -11.24 9.42
CA ILE A 330 -2.33 -10.70 8.16
C ILE A 330 -3.62 -11.44 7.82
N ARG A 331 -4.72 -10.71 7.74
CA ARG A 331 -6.00 -11.23 7.26
C ARG A 331 -6.00 -11.26 5.74
N TYR A 332 -6.62 -12.27 5.15
CA TYR A 332 -6.77 -12.45 3.72
C TYR A 332 -8.22 -12.78 3.33
N PHE A 333 -8.66 -12.24 2.19
CA PHE A 333 -9.96 -12.46 1.58
C PHE A 333 -9.82 -12.76 0.09
N GLU A 334 -10.69 -13.65 -0.37
CA GLU A 334 -11.08 -13.77 -1.78
C GLU A 334 -12.55 -13.38 -1.86
N LEU A 335 -12.84 -12.37 -2.66
CA LEU A 335 -14.18 -11.86 -2.85
C LEU A 335 -14.50 -11.82 -4.34
N GLU A 336 -15.54 -12.52 -4.73
CA GLU A 336 -16.05 -12.47 -6.10
C GLU A 336 -17.02 -11.29 -6.21
N TYR A 337 -16.77 -10.37 -7.15
CA TYR A 337 -17.73 -9.33 -7.47
C TYR A 337 -18.52 -9.73 -8.72
N ILE A 338 -19.84 -9.56 -8.64
CA ILE A 338 -20.73 -9.80 -9.76
C ILE A 338 -20.99 -8.41 -10.36
N GLY A 339 -20.41 -8.18 -11.54
CA GLY A 339 -20.69 -7.02 -12.37
C GLY A 339 -22.20 -6.79 -12.50
N ALA A 340 -22.61 -5.53 -12.69
CA ALA A 340 -24.02 -5.26 -12.91
C ALA A 340 -24.45 -5.74 -14.30
#